data_AF-A0A964V407-F1
#
_entry.id   AF-A0A964V407-F1
#
_cell.length_a   1.000
_cell.length_b   1.000
_cell.length_c   1.000
_cell.angle_alpha   90.00
_cell.angle_beta   90.00
_cell.angle_gamma   90.00
#
_symmetry.space_group_name_H-M   'P 1'
#
loop_
_entity.id
_entity.type
_entity.pdbx_description
1 polymer ?
#
loop_
_entity_poly.entity_id
_entity_poly.type
_entity_poly.pdbx_seq_one_letter_code
_entity_poly.pdbx_strand_id
1 'polypeptide(L)'
;MLVKKKKVASCISALSGVLLCIGVVADAMELKIDDPDIKACLEQSLPEKAMPPKVSLQLFKGSESINTTRAELFWKRGDDGLSKAVIRITAPRDRAGIAVLALERSGGDPDLSVYLPETRKARRVDVRHRFQL
;
A
#
# COMPACT_ATOMS: atom_id res chain seq x y z
N MET A 1 -60.41 -16.25 45.58
CA MET A 1 -59.19 -16.65 46.33
C MET A 1 -57.99 -15.97 45.68
N LEU A 2 -57.52 -14.86 46.27
CA LEU A 2 -56.28 -14.77 47.07
C LEU A 2 -55.01 -15.05 46.24
N VAL A 3 -54.40 -14.02 45.61
CA VAL A 3 -53.37 -13.09 46.15
C VAL A 3 -51.93 -13.51 45.78
N LYS A 4 -51.21 -12.60 45.10
CA LYS A 4 -49.82 -12.17 45.33
C LYS A 4 -49.65 -10.84 44.54
N LYS A 5 -49.66 -9.61 45.11
CA LYS A 5 -48.69 -8.93 46.02
C LYS A 5 -47.24 -9.14 45.51
N LYS A 6 -46.41 -8.16 45.11
CA LYS A 6 -46.16 -6.77 45.56
C LYS A 6 -45.44 -5.95 44.45
N LYS A 7 -45.67 -4.63 44.45
CA LYS A 7 -44.85 -3.57 43.82
C LYS A 7 -43.52 -3.38 44.59
N VAL A 8 -42.51 -2.72 43.98
CA VAL A 8 -41.87 -1.45 44.44
C VAL A 8 -40.48 -1.22 43.79
N ALA A 9 -40.30 0.04 43.34
CA ALA A 9 -39.08 0.83 43.11
C ALA A 9 -38.06 0.37 42.04
N SER A 10 -37.74 1.14 40.99
CA SER A 10 -37.27 2.54 40.90
C SER A 10 -35.79 2.73 41.27
N CYS A 11 -35.07 3.29 40.29
CA CYS A 11 -33.88 4.15 40.37
C CYS A 11 -32.46 3.56 40.44
N ILE A 12 -31.73 3.83 39.34
CA ILE A 12 -30.40 4.48 39.28
C ILE A 12 -29.17 3.55 39.05
N SER A 13 -28.67 3.70 37.81
CA SER A 13 -27.28 3.69 37.33
C SER A 13 -26.38 2.47 37.56
N ALA A 14 -25.90 1.90 36.45
CA ALA A 14 -24.49 2.03 36.07
C ALA A 14 -24.31 1.59 34.61
N LEU A 15 -23.48 2.35 33.89
CA LEU A 15 -23.12 2.15 32.50
C LEU A 15 -22.53 0.76 32.27
N SER A 16 -23.15 -0.05 31.41
CA SER A 16 -22.46 -1.16 30.77
C SER A 16 -23.24 -1.62 29.55
N GLY A 17 -22.57 -1.64 28.40
CA GLY A 17 -23.06 -2.36 27.24
C GLY A 17 -23.23 -1.53 25.97
N VAL A 18 -22.13 -1.06 25.39
CA VAL A 18 -22.03 -0.88 23.93
C VAL A 18 -20.63 -1.28 23.50
N LEU A 19 -20.56 -2.40 22.75
CA LEU A 19 -19.58 -2.80 21.72
C LEU A 19 -18.09 -2.60 22.09
N LEU A 20 -17.33 -3.60 22.52
CA LEU A 20 -16.90 -4.82 21.81
C LEU A 20 -16.78 -4.67 20.27
N CYS A 21 -15.56 -4.92 19.77
CA CYS A 21 -15.12 -5.02 18.36
C CYS A 21 -14.47 -3.77 17.73
N ILE A 22 -13.33 -3.31 18.25
CA ILE A 22 -12.29 -2.69 17.40
C ILE A 22 -11.05 -3.60 17.49
N GLY A 23 -11.14 -4.76 16.85
CA GLY A 23 -10.04 -5.68 16.68
C GLY A 23 -9.87 -5.96 15.19
N VAL A 24 -8.64 -5.75 14.70
CA VAL A 24 -8.10 -6.22 13.42
C VAL A 24 -8.64 -5.54 12.16
N VAL A 25 -7.99 -4.45 11.77
CA VAL A 25 -7.79 -4.10 10.36
C VAL A 25 -6.29 -4.11 10.08
N ALA A 26 -5.71 -5.30 10.14
CA ALA A 26 -4.35 -5.57 9.67
C ALA A 26 -4.44 -6.69 8.64
N ASP A 27 -5.11 -6.41 7.53
CA ASP A 27 -4.98 -7.21 6.32
C ASP A 27 -4.28 -6.33 5.29
N ALA A 28 -3.03 -6.69 5.04
CA ALA A 28 -2.18 -6.08 4.03
C ALA A 28 -2.78 -6.38 2.67
N MET A 29 -2.95 -5.36 1.83
CA MET A 29 -3.29 -5.56 0.42
C MET A 29 -2.11 -6.22 -0.30
N GLU A 30 -2.05 -7.55 -0.24
CA GLU A 30 -1.34 -8.35 -1.24
C GLU A 30 -2.32 -8.52 -2.41
N LEU A 31 -2.18 -7.68 -3.44
CA LEU A 31 -2.93 -7.81 -4.68
C LEU A 31 -2.43 -9.07 -5.41
N LYS A 32 -2.94 -10.23 -4.99
CA LYS A 32 -2.78 -11.48 -5.72
C LYS A 32 -3.75 -11.46 -6.90
N ILE A 33 -3.20 -11.35 -8.11
CA ILE A 33 -3.98 -11.57 -9.32
C ILE A 33 -4.05 -13.09 -9.51
N ASP A 34 -5.10 -13.69 -8.94
CA ASP A 34 -5.31 -15.14 -8.95
C ASP A 34 -5.97 -15.65 -10.23
N ASP A 35 -6.45 -14.74 -11.08
CA ASP A 35 -7.06 -15.07 -12.37
C ASP A 35 -5.96 -15.35 -13.42
N PRO A 36 -5.86 -16.59 -13.95
CA PRO A 36 -4.81 -16.96 -14.88
C PRO A 36 -4.92 -16.26 -16.24
N ASP A 37 -6.13 -15.88 -16.67
CA ASP A 37 -6.37 -15.21 -17.94
C ASP A 37 -5.95 -13.73 -17.85
N ILE A 38 -6.26 -13.08 -16.72
CA ILE A 38 -5.77 -11.72 -16.45
C ILE A 38 -4.26 -11.71 -16.34
N LYS A 39 -3.66 -12.71 -15.66
CA LYS A 39 -2.22 -12.83 -15.53
C LYS A 39 -1.53 -13.01 -16.88
N ALA A 40 -2.03 -13.93 -17.71
CA ALA A 40 -1.49 -14.17 -19.05
C ALA A 40 -1.62 -12.92 -19.95
N CYS A 41 -2.76 -12.22 -19.87
CA CYS A 41 -2.96 -10.96 -20.58
C CYS A 41 -1.96 -9.88 -20.13
N LEU A 42 -1.73 -9.74 -18.82
CA LEU A 42 -0.74 -8.80 -18.28
C LEU A 42 0.67 -9.13 -18.77
N GLU A 43 1.03 -10.41 -18.76
CA GLU A 43 2.34 -10.88 -19.22
C GLU A 43 2.57 -10.65 -20.72
N GLN A 44 1.53 -10.82 -21.55
CA GLN A 44 1.59 -10.57 -22.99
C GLN A 44 1.53 -9.09 -23.37
N SER A 45 0.86 -8.28 -22.55
CA SER A 45 0.65 -6.84 -22.83
C SER A 45 1.80 -5.95 -22.32
N LEU A 46 2.63 -6.44 -21.40
CA LEU A 46 3.79 -5.70 -20.93
C LEU A 46 4.92 -5.71 -21.97
N PRO A 47 5.34 -4.55 -22.49
CA PRO A 47 6.39 -4.50 -23.51
C PRO A 47 7.74 -4.96 -22.92
N GLU A 48 8.49 -5.79 -23.64
CA GLU A 48 9.89 -6.12 -23.28
C GLU A 48 10.77 -4.86 -23.16
N LYS A 49 10.47 -3.83 -23.95
CA LYS A 49 11.17 -2.55 -24.00
C LYS A 49 10.14 -1.42 -24.09
N ALA A 50 9.63 -0.96 -22.94
CA ALA A 50 8.71 0.16 -22.89
C ALA A 50 9.48 1.49 -22.74
N MET A 51 9.07 2.51 -23.50
CA MET A 51 9.36 3.90 -23.15
C MET A 51 8.81 4.15 -21.75
N PRO A 52 9.52 4.84 -20.84
CA PRO A 52 9.12 4.93 -19.44
C PRO A 52 7.77 5.65 -19.35
N PRO A 53 6.67 4.99 -18.95
CA PRO A 53 5.42 5.70 -18.76
C PRO A 53 5.61 6.79 -17.71
N LYS A 54 5.13 8.00 -18.03
CA LYS A 54 5.01 9.09 -17.06
C LYS A 54 3.77 8.82 -16.23
N VAL A 55 3.96 8.58 -14.94
CA VAL A 55 2.90 8.29 -13.97
C VAL A 55 2.64 9.54 -13.13
N SER A 56 1.37 9.86 -12.88
CA SER A 56 0.96 10.91 -11.95
C SER A 56 0.17 10.29 -10.81
N LEU A 57 0.69 10.39 -9.59
CA LEU A 57 -0.02 10.00 -8.38
C LEU A 57 -0.62 11.25 -7.73
N GLN A 58 -1.92 11.21 -7.45
CA GLN A 58 -2.61 12.24 -6.69
C GLN A 58 -3.12 11.62 -5.39
N LEU A 59 -2.78 12.23 -4.26
CA LEU A 59 -3.30 11.85 -2.94
C LEU A 59 -4.37 12.85 -2.54
N PHE A 60 -5.49 12.33 -2.09
CA PHE A 60 -6.65 13.12 -1.64
C PHE A 60 -6.92 12.90 -0.15
N LYS A 61 -7.39 13.95 0.53
CA LYS A 61 -7.95 13.90 1.88
C LYS A 61 -9.39 14.41 1.81
N GLY A 62 -10.36 13.51 1.82
CA GLY A 62 -11.73 13.84 1.45
C GLY A 62 -11.80 14.22 -0.04
N SER A 63 -12.36 15.38 -0.35
CA SER A 63 -12.43 15.92 -1.72
C SER A 63 -11.21 16.78 -2.11
N GLU A 64 -10.30 17.05 -1.19
CA GLU A 64 -9.15 17.93 -1.43
C GLU A 64 -7.92 17.13 -1.87
N SER A 65 -7.29 17.52 -2.99
CA SER A 65 -5.98 17.00 -3.39
C SER A 65 -4.89 17.60 -2.52
N ILE A 66 -4.24 16.79 -1.70
CA ILE A 66 -3.18 17.23 -0.78
C ILE A 66 -1.77 17.01 -1.33
N ASN A 67 -1.61 16.18 -2.36
CA ASN A 67 -0.30 15.90 -2.95
C ASN A 67 -0.43 15.44 -4.40
N THR A 68 0.37 15.98 -5.30
CA THR A 68 0.55 15.43 -6.65
C THR A 68 2.03 15.13 -6.86
N THR A 69 2.34 13.89 -7.21
CA THR A 69 3.68 13.41 -7.50
C THR A 69 3.72 12.91 -8.95
N ARG A 70 4.70 13.36 -9.73
CA ARG A 70 4.97 12.82 -11.07
C ARG A 70 6.21 11.96 -11.02
N ALA A 71 6.16 10.83 -11.69
CA ALA A 71 7.25 9.88 -11.74
C ALA A 71 7.39 9.28 -13.15
N GLU A 72 8.57 8.74 -13.41
CA GLU A 72 8.83 7.86 -14.54
C GLU A 72 9.06 6.45 -14.02
N LEU A 73 8.38 5.48 -14.63
CA LEU A 73 8.54 4.07 -14.32
C LEU A 73 9.36 3.42 -15.44
N PHE A 74 10.46 2.79 -15.08
CA PHE A 74 11.25 1.94 -15.94
C PHE A 74 11.06 0.52 -15.46
N TRP A 75 10.63 -0.38 -16.33
CA TRP A 75 10.42 -1.78 -15.97
C TRP A 75 10.95 -2.67 -17.06
N LYS A 76 11.51 -3.82 -16.66
CA LYS A 76 11.87 -4.90 -17.56
C LYS A 76 11.76 -6.25 -16.87
N ARG A 77 11.46 -7.29 -17.63
CA ARG A 77 11.68 -8.69 -17.26
C ARG A 77 13.14 -9.06 -17.58
N GLY A 78 13.83 -9.75 -16.68
CA GLY A 78 15.14 -10.35 -16.95
C GLY A 78 15.02 -11.71 -17.62
N ASP A 79 16.14 -12.23 -18.11
CA ASP A 79 16.23 -13.58 -18.71
C ASP A 79 15.92 -14.69 -17.69
N ASP A 80 16.06 -14.39 -16.40
CA ASP A 80 15.68 -15.22 -15.27
C ASP A 80 14.16 -15.24 -15.00
N GLY A 81 13.37 -14.53 -15.80
CA GLY A 81 11.93 -14.37 -15.61
C GLY A 81 11.56 -13.41 -14.49
N LEU A 82 12.53 -12.78 -13.82
CA LEU A 82 12.29 -11.87 -12.69
C LEU A 82 12.23 -10.42 -13.15
N SER A 83 11.33 -9.65 -12.54
CA SER A 83 11.13 -8.24 -12.85
C SER A 83 12.13 -7.33 -12.15
N LYS A 84 12.52 -6.26 -12.85
CA LYS A 84 13.34 -5.17 -12.31
C LYS A 84 12.65 -3.86 -12.65
N ALA A 85 12.41 -3.03 -11.63
CA ALA A 85 11.72 -1.75 -11.79
C ALA A 85 12.50 -0.60 -11.15
N VAL A 86 12.51 0.55 -11.80
CA VAL A 86 12.96 1.82 -11.24
C VAL A 86 11.82 2.82 -11.33
N ILE A 87 11.45 3.41 -10.20
CA ILE A 87 10.52 4.54 -10.15
C ILE A 87 11.35 5.78 -9.82
N ARG A 88 11.34 6.79 -10.69
CA ARG A 88 12.04 8.06 -10.48
C ARG A 88 11.05 9.21 -10.34
N ILE A 89 11.06 9.91 -9.21
CA ILE A 89 10.24 11.10 -9.00
C ILE A 89 10.80 12.24 -9.85
N THR A 90 9.95 12.88 -10.64
CA THR A 90 10.29 14.03 -11.50
C THR A 90 9.65 15.33 -11.02
N ALA A 91 8.57 15.26 -10.22
CA ALA A 91 7.97 16.39 -9.53
C ALA A 91 7.23 15.92 -8.27
N PRO A 92 7.09 16.75 -7.22
CA PRO A 92 7.52 18.15 -7.11
C PRO A 92 9.03 18.34 -6.90
N ARG A 93 9.53 19.59 -7.01
CA ARG A 93 10.97 19.92 -7.08
C ARG A 93 11.77 19.45 -5.87
N ASP A 94 11.19 19.55 -4.68
CA ASP A 94 11.73 19.11 -3.39
C ASP A 94 12.00 17.60 -3.32
N ARG A 95 11.26 16.80 -4.10
CA ARG A 95 11.41 15.33 -4.15
C ARG A 95 11.93 14.82 -5.49
N ALA A 96 12.16 15.72 -6.45
CA ALA A 96 12.67 15.37 -7.77
C ALA A 96 14.05 14.72 -7.66
N GLY A 97 14.24 13.60 -8.37
CA GLY A 97 15.47 12.82 -8.36
C GLY A 97 15.54 11.71 -7.30
N ILE A 98 14.58 11.65 -6.37
CA ILE A 98 14.39 10.44 -5.55
C ILE A 98 14.04 9.27 -6.48
N ALA A 99 14.68 8.13 -6.27
CA ALA A 99 14.40 6.93 -7.04
C ALA A 99 14.30 5.69 -6.17
N VAL A 100 13.42 4.76 -6.54
CA VAL A 100 13.28 3.45 -5.92
C VAL A 100 13.62 2.39 -6.94
N LEU A 101 14.55 1.51 -6.59
CA LEU A 101 14.83 0.28 -7.31
C LEU A 101 14.12 -0.88 -6.60
N ALA A 102 13.33 -1.64 -7.35
CA ALA A 102 12.71 -2.89 -6.90
C ALA A 102 13.23 -4.04 -7.75
N LEU A 103 13.76 -5.07 -7.10
CA LEU A 103 14.18 -6.31 -7.74
C LEU A 103 13.31 -7.44 -7.20
N GLU A 104 12.60 -8.10 -8.10
CA GLU A 104 11.83 -9.29 -7.77
C GLU A 104 12.77 -10.42 -7.32
N ARG A 105 12.31 -11.23 -6.36
CA ARG A 105 13.01 -12.43 -5.91
C ARG A 105 12.13 -13.65 -6.13
N SER A 106 12.74 -14.77 -6.47
CA SER A 106 12.05 -16.06 -6.46
C SER A 106 11.69 -16.46 -5.03
N GLY A 107 10.41 -16.35 -4.68
CA GLY A 107 9.88 -16.78 -3.38
C GLY A 107 10.29 -15.87 -2.22
N GLY A 108 9.68 -14.69 -2.12
CA GLY A 108 9.83 -13.78 -0.98
C GLY A 108 9.56 -12.32 -1.33
N ASP A 109 9.84 -11.43 -0.37
CA ASP A 109 9.72 -9.98 -0.56
C ASP A 109 10.74 -9.47 -1.60
N PRO A 110 10.38 -8.46 -2.41
CA PRO A 110 11.32 -7.85 -3.33
C PRO A 110 12.44 -7.13 -2.59
N ASP A 111 13.62 -7.07 -3.21
CA ASP A 111 14.72 -6.24 -2.74
C ASP A 111 14.44 -4.77 -3.13
N LEU A 112 14.20 -3.93 -2.13
CA LEU A 112 13.97 -2.50 -2.34
C LEU A 112 15.20 -1.68 -1.97
N SER A 113 15.55 -0.71 -2.82
CA SER A 113 16.58 0.29 -2.54
C SER A 113 16.10 1.68 -2.92
N VAL A 114 16.32 2.66 -2.05
CA VAL A 114 15.96 4.06 -2.28
C VAL A 114 17.22 4.89 -2.46
N TYR A 115 17.28 5.62 -3.56
CA TYR A 115 18.27 6.66 -3.81
C TYR A 115 17.73 8.02 -3.37
N LEU A 116 18.52 8.73 -2.57
CA LEU A 116 18.21 10.09 -2.13
C LEU A 116 19.21 11.08 -2.76
N PRO A 117 18.75 12.07 -3.56
CA PRO A 117 19.63 12.98 -4.28
C PRO A 117 20.48 13.85 -3.33
N GLU A 118 19.93 14.22 -2.17
CA GLU A 118 20.62 15.03 -1.16
C GLU A 118 21.87 14.36 -0.61
N THR A 119 21.81 13.03 -0.43
CA THR A 119 22.93 12.26 0.14
C THR A 119 23.76 11.56 -0.93
N ARG A 120 23.26 11.50 -2.17
CA ARG A 120 23.80 10.74 -3.31
C ARG A 120 24.09 9.27 -2.97
N LYS A 121 23.31 8.70 -2.05
CA LYS A 121 23.47 7.32 -1.57
C LYS A 121 22.19 6.53 -1.83
N ALA A 122 22.37 5.27 -2.24
CA ALA A 122 21.31 4.28 -2.23
C ALA A 122 21.30 3.58 -0.87
N ARG A 123 20.10 3.35 -0.31
CA ARG A 123 19.90 2.61 0.93
C ARG A 123 18.90 1.50 0.71
N ARG A 124 19.21 0.31 1.22
CA ARG A 124 18.26 -0.81 1.22
C ARG A 124 17.12 -0.51 2.19
N VAL A 125 15.90 -0.80 1.77
CA VAL A 125 14.69 -0.69 2.59
C VAL A 125 14.21 -2.10 2.89
N ASP A 126 14.03 -2.40 4.17
CA ASP A 126 13.43 -3.66 4.59
C ASP A 126 11.90 -3.49 4.58
N VAL A 127 11.23 -4.29 3.75
CA VAL A 127 9.77 -4.26 3.58
C VAL A 127 9.05 -4.78 4.83
N ARG A 128 9.74 -5.53 5.71
CA ARG A 128 9.16 -6.12 6.93
C ARG A 128 8.98 -5.13 8.07
N HIS A 129 9.54 -3.93 7.96
CA HIS A 129 9.42 -2.90 8.99
C HIS A 129 8.85 -1.59 8.44
N ARG A 130 7.52 -1.48 8.53
CA ARG A 130 6.74 -0.27 8.87
C ARG A 130 6.37 0.70 7.73
N PHE A 131 5.06 0.79 7.44
CA PHE A 131 4.35 2.06 7.27
C PHE A 131 3.40 2.24 8.48
N GLN A 132 3.89 2.83 9.56
CA GLN A 132 3.04 3.45 10.58
C GLN A 132 3.07 4.93 10.21
N LEU A 133 2.04 5.35 9.47
CA LEU A 133 1.73 6.76 9.23
C LEU A 133 0.89 7.29 10.38
#